data_AF-C2JXG2-F1
#
_entry.id   AF-C2JXG2-F1
#
_cell.length_a   1.000
_cell.length_b   1.000
_cell.length_c   1.000
_cell.angle_alpha   90.00
_cell.angle_beta   90.00
_cell.angle_gamma   90.00
#
_symmetry.space_group_name_H-M   'P 1'
#
loop_
_entity.id
_entity.type
_entity.pdbx_description
1 polymer ?
#
loop_
_entity_poly.entity_id
_entity_poly.type
_entity_poly.pdbx_seq_one_letter_code
_entity_poly.pdbx_strand_id
1 'polypeptide(L)'
;MLSENTIKQLVSLPAFLSHCNKLAYELRMSRRDASQELLLELMFHRLHSWSDKDVRLAVQRDLPSLKWRIKYARKDIVRKEAKLNSRELEKAQMLAGMEPQASNQAETLEALERLPELFKNANTRTWCGSILRVGKRQTMMNFNQTPRQFNCKLNKVCRYARQHQQPKQSNSHAKELHILSEWNDLMAHQDTSDNDIQAFINSHQDYINEIINSPQVAYQGRLIKDFAHAGKDKYILLNLMTAREQELDRRTNHE
;
A
#
# COMPACT_ATOMS: atom_id res chain seq x y z
N MET A 1 44.88 -4.36 4.69
CA MET A 1 44.52 -2.92 4.65
C MET A 1 45.58 -2.17 3.86
N LEU A 2 45.20 -1.17 3.08
CA LEU A 2 46.14 -0.33 2.33
C LEU A 2 46.88 0.62 3.28
N SER A 3 48.13 0.94 2.97
CA SER A 3 48.90 1.92 3.73
C SER A 3 48.40 3.33 3.47
N GLU A 4 48.59 4.23 4.44
CA GLU A 4 48.14 5.62 4.33
C GLU A 4 48.76 6.35 3.13
N ASN A 5 50.01 6.02 2.80
CA ASN A 5 50.70 6.57 1.63
C ASN A 5 50.05 6.11 0.32
N THR A 6 49.69 4.83 0.21
CA THR A 6 48.96 4.31 -0.96
C THR A 6 47.58 4.96 -1.07
N ILE A 7 46.88 5.18 0.05
CA ILE A 7 45.59 5.87 0.06
C ILE A 7 45.75 7.31 -0.44
N LYS A 8 46.74 8.06 0.04
CA LYS A 8 47.04 9.44 -0.41
C LYS A 8 47.30 9.50 -1.92
N GLN A 9 48.06 8.54 -2.45
CA GLN A 9 48.31 8.44 -3.89
C GLN A 9 47.06 8.05 -4.70
N LEU A 10 46.21 7.19 -4.15
CA LEU A 10 44.96 6.78 -4.79
C LEU A 10 43.97 7.95 -4.89
N VAL A 11 43.79 8.72 -3.80
CA VAL A 11 42.84 9.84 -3.78
C VAL A 11 43.31 11.06 -4.57
N SER A 12 44.63 11.18 -4.82
CA SER A 12 45.18 12.24 -5.66
C SER A 12 45.10 11.96 -7.16
N LEU A 13 44.72 10.73 -7.57
CA LEU A 13 44.59 10.38 -8.98
C LEU A 13 43.53 11.24 -9.70
N PRO A 14 43.80 11.76 -10.91
CA PRO A 14 42.81 12.51 -11.70
C PRO A 14 41.50 11.73 -11.92
N ALA A 15 41.60 10.42 -12.15
CA ALA A 15 40.43 9.55 -12.31
C ALA A 15 39.59 9.49 -11.03
N PHE A 16 40.23 9.41 -9.85
CA PHE A 16 39.54 9.43 -8.56
C PHE A 16 38.85 10.78 -8.34
N LEU A 17 39.58 11.88 -8.52
CA LEU A 17 39.05 13.24 -8.34
C LEU A 17 37.87 13.53 -9.29
N SER A 18 37.96 13.12 -10.56
CA SER A 18 36.87 13.28 -11.53
C SER A 18 35.62 12.52 -11.12
N HIS A 19 35.76 11.26 -10.67
CA HIS A 19 34.63 10.45 -10.23
C HIS A 19 34.05 10.89 -8.87
N CYS A 20 34.88 11.42 -7.98
CA CYS A 20 34.45 12.08 -6.75
C CYS A 20 33.59 13.32 -7.05
N ASN A 21 34.02 14.20 -7.96
CA ASN A 21 33.23 15.37 -8.35
C ASN A 21 31.88 14.98 -8.97
N LYS A 22 31.87 13.93 -9.81
CA LYS A 22 30.63 13.39 -10.38
C LYS A 22 29.70 12.84 -9.30
N LEU A 23 30.24 12.11 -8.33
CA LEU A 23 29.47 11.57 -7.20
C LEU A 23 28.86 12.68 -6.34
N ALA A 24 29.66 13.70 -6.00
CA ALA A 24 29.23 14.85 -5.24
C ALA A 24 28.06 15.59 -5.92
N TYR A 25 28.14 15.77 -7.24
CA TYR A 25 27.08 16.38 -8.02
C TYR A 25 25.81 15.51 -8.09
N GLU A 26 25.94 14.23 -8.41
CA GLU A 26 24.80 13.31 -8.57
C GLU A 26 24.03 13.10 -7.26
N LEU A 27 24.73 13.03 -6.13
CA LEU A 27 24.13 12.81 -4.81
C LEU A 27 23.96 14.09 -3.98
N ARG A 28 24.27 15.26 -4.55
CA ARG A 28 24.19 16.57 -3.90
C ARG A 28 24.86 16.62 -2.52
N MET A 29 26.03 16.00 -2.41
CA MET A 29 26.82 15.93 -1.17
C MET A 29 28.10 16.75 -1.29
N SER A 30 28.76 17.01 -0.16
CA SER A 30 30.04 17.71 -0.18
C SER A 30 31.11 16.87 -0.89
N ARG A 31 32.09 17.53 -1.51
CA ARG A 31 33.22 16.83 -2.16
C ARG A 31 34.02 15.99 -1.17
N ARG A 32 34.09 16.41 0.10
CA ARG A 32 34.76 15.67 1.17
C ARG A 32 34.05 14.34 1.43
N ASP A 33 32.73 14.39 1.59
CA ASP A 33 31.93 13.18 1.87
C ASP A 33 31.95 12.24 0.66
N ALA A 34 31.78 12.78 -0.55
CA ALA A 34 31.91 11.99 -1.78
C ALA A 34 33.27 11.30 -1.91
N SER A 35 34.36 11.97 -1.51
CA SER A 35 35.69 11.38 -1.50
C SER A 35 35.81 10.25 -0.49
N GLN A 36 35.23 10.41 0.70
CA GLN A 36 35.26 9.37 1.73
C GLN A 36 34.42 8.16 1.31
N GLU A 37 33.18 8.38 0.86
CA GLU A 37 32.29 7.31 0.38
C GLU A 37 32.89 6.53 -0.78
N LEU A 38 33.46 7.24 -1.77
CA LEU A 38 34.12 6.59 -2.90
C LEU A 38 35.32 5.75 -2.47
N LEU A 39 36.11 6.24 -1.51
CA LEU A 39 37.26 5.51 -0.96
C LEU A 39 36.81 4.27 -0.20
N LEU A 40 35.78 4.38 0.65
CA LEU A 40 35.23 3.26 1.41
C LEU A 40 34.69 2.18 0.48
N GLU A 41 33.87 2.53 -0.50
CA GLU A 41 33.35 1.57 -1.48
C GLU A 41 34.48 0.88 -2.26
N LEU A 42 35.51 1.65 -2.65
CA LEU A 42 36.69 1.09 -3.31
C LEU A 42 37.40 0.07 -2.42
N MET A 43 37.70 0.43 -1.17
CA MET A 43 38.46 -0.43 -0.26
C MET A 43 37.70 -1.71 0.10
N PHE A 44 36.41 -1.60 0.42
CA PHE A 44 35.64 -2.73 0.92
C PHE A 44 35.07 -3.64 -0.19
N HIS A 45 34.85 -3.12 -1.40
CA HIS A 45 34.21 -3.90 -2.46
C HIS A 45 35.08 -4.13 -3.69
N ARG A 46 35.79 -3.11 -4.17
CA ARG A 46 36.48 -3.20 -5.48
C ARG A 46 37.97 -3.50 -5.37
N LEU A 47 38.60 -3.20 -4.24
CA LEU A 47 40.02 -3.43 -3.96
C LEU A 47 40.25 -4.40 -2.80
N HIS A 48 39.20 -5.04 -2.26
CA HIS A 48 39.32 -5.94 -1.11
C HIS A 48 40.32 -7.09 -1.33
N SER A 49 40.52 -7.49 -2.59
CA SER A 49 41.42 -8.59 -2.99
C SER A 49 42.81 -8.12 -3.42
N TRP A 50 43.04 -6.81 -3.47
CA TRP A 50 44.31 -6.25 -3.90
C TRP A 50 45.21 -5.99 -2.70
N SER A 51 46.47 -6.39 -2.81
CA SER A 51 47.47 -6.02 -1.83
C SER A 51 47.87 -4.55 -2.00
N ASP A 52 48.50 -4.00 -0.97
CA ASP A 52 49.03 -2.65 -1.02
C ASP A 52 50.07 -2.44 -2.14
N LYS A 53 50.81 -3.50 -2.48
CA LYS A 53 51.77 -3.50 -3.60
C LYS A 53 51.06 -3.43 -4.95
N ASP A 54 49.95 -4.15 -5.11
CA ASP A 54 49.18 -4.18 -6.36
C ASP A 54 48.55 -2.81 -6.65
N VAL A 55 48.00 -2.15 -5.62
CA VAL A 55 47.45 -0.81 -5.75
C VAL A 55 48.54 0.19 -6.10
N ARG A 56 49.70 0.16 -5.42
CA ARG A 56 50.84 1.04 -5.73
C ARG A 56 51.31 0.87 -7.17
N LEU A 57 51.49 -0.37 -7.62
CA LEU A 57 51.88 -0.66 -9.00
C LEU A 57 50.84 -0.15 -10.01
N ALA A 58 49.56 -0.31 -9.71
CA ALA A 58 48.49 0.15 -10.58
C ALA A 58 48.38 1.67 -10.67
N VAL A 59 48.66 2.37 -9.58
CA VAL A 59 48.77 3.84 -9.56
C VAL A 59 49.97 4.28 -10.38
N GLN A 60 51.16 3.72 -10.12
CA GLN A 60 52.40 4.10 -10.80
C GLN A 60 52.36 3.86 -12.32
N ARG A 61 51.73 2.75 -12.74
CA ARG A 61 51.60 2.37 -14.16
C ARG A 61 50.33 2.91 -14.81
N ASP A 62 49.55 3.72 -14.09
CA ASP A 62 48.27 4.28 -14.56
C ASP A 62 47.33 3.23 -15.18
N LEU A 63 47.21 2.06 -14.53
CA LEU A 63 46.55 0.91 -15.12
C LEU A 63 45.05 1.18 -15.38
N PRO A 64 44.54 0.83 -16.58
CA PRO A 64 43.11 0.95 -16.88
C PRO A 64 42.21 0.19 -15.91
N SER A 65 42.69 -0.94 -15.38
CA SER A 65 41.95 -1.75 -14.41
C SER A 65 41.60 -0.98 -13.13
N LEU A 66 42.49 -0.11 -12.64
CA LEU A 66 42.24 0.74 -11.48
C LEU A 66 41.19 1.81 -11.81
N LYS A 67 41.31 2.47 -12.97
CA LYS A 67 40.33 3.47 -13.44
C LYS A 67 38.93 2.88 -13.55
N TRP A 68 38.81 1.66 -14.08
CA TRP A 68 37.54 0.94 -14.16
C TRP A 68 36.95 0.65 -12.78
N ARG A 69 37.77 0.19 -11.83
CA ARG A 69 37.32 -0.06 -10.45
C ARG A 69 36.80 1.22 -9.79
N ILE A 70 37.48 2.35 -9.96
CA ILE A 70 37.03 3.67 -9.48
C ILE A 70 35.69 4.06 -10.11
N LYS A 71 35.58 3.96 -11.44
CA LYS A 71 34.35 4.26 -12.18
C LYS A 71 33.17 3.43 -11.69
N TYR A 72 33.38 2.13 -11.48
CA TYR A 72 32.33 1.22 -11.05
C TYR A 72 31.98 1.34 -9.57
N ALA A 73 32.94 1.62 -8.68
CA ALA A 73 32.66 1.94 -7.28
C ALA A 73 31.67 3.11 -7.18
N ARG A 74 31.93 4.20 -7.91
CA ARG A 74 30.99 5.33 -8.00
C ARG A 74 29.59 4.89 -8.48
N LYS A 75 29.52 4.09 -9.55
CA LYS A 75 28.24 3.58 -10.07
C LYS A 75 27.53 2.67 -9.06
N ASP A 76 28.24 1.97 -8.18
CA ASP A 76 27.64 1.14 -7.15
C ASP A 76 26.98 2.00 -6.07
N ILE A 77 27.67 3.04 -5.59
CA ILE A 77 27.13 3.99 -4.62
C ILE A 77 25.85 4.62 -5.15
N VAL A 78 25.88 5.17 -6.37
CA VAL A 78 24.71 5.80 -7.00
C VAL A 78 23.53 4.83 -7.14
N ARG A 79 23.80 3.56 -7.49
CA ARG A 79 22.76 2.53 -7.59
C ARG A 79 22.18 2.15 -6.23
N LYS A 80 23.01 2.07 -5.19
CA LYS A 80 22.56 1.82 -3.80
C LYS A 80 21.64 2.96 -3.35
N GLU A 81 22.05 4.20 -3.57
CA GLU A 81 21.29 5.38 -3.16
C GLU A 81 19.96 5.51 -3.92
N ALA A 82 19.96 5.32 -5.24
CA ALA A 82 18.74 5.31 -6.04
C ALA A 82 17.75 4.22 -5.58
N LYS A 83 18.27 3.05 -5.16
CA LYS A 83 17.45 1.96 -4.62
C LYS A 83 16.87 2.29 -3.24
N LEU A 84 17.59 3.04 -2.40
CA LEU A 84 17.08 3.52 -1.12
C LEU A 84 16.01 4.59 -1.33
N ASN A 85 16.29 5.59 -2.17
CA ASN A 85 15.35 6.66 -2.48
C ASN A 85 14.04 6.16 -3.11
N SER A 86 14.13 5.20 -4.04
CA SER A 86 12.91 4.57 -4.60
C SER A 86 12.10 3.82 -3.54
N ARG A 87 12.75 3.12 -2.60
CA ARG A 87 12.05 2.47 -1.48
C ARG A 87 11.41 3.45 -0.52
N GLU A 88 12.08 4.55 -0.19
CA GLU A 88 11.50 5.58 0.68
C GLU A 88 10.36 6.31 -0.01
N LEU A 89 10.48 6.58 -1.31
CA LEU A 89 9.37 7.14 -2.09
C LEU A 89 8.17 6.18 -2.15
N GLU A 90 8.41 4.89 -2.39
CA GLU A 90 7.35 3.87 -2.39
C GLU A 90 6.66 3.79 -1.02
N LYS A 91 7.42 3.83 0.08
CA LYS A 91 6.85 3.92 1.43
C LYS A 91 6.04 5.19 1.64
N ALA A 92 6.58 6.34 1.24
CA ALA A 92 5.89 7.62 1.38
C ALA A 92 4.59 7.64 0.57
N GLN A 93 4.58 7.07 -0.63
CA GLN A 93 3.37 6.91 -1.45
C GLN A 93 2.37 5.93 -0.82
N MET A 94 2.83 4.82 -0.24
CA MET A 94 1.96 3.89 0.48
C MET A 94 1.34 4.50 1.74
N LEU A 95 2.03 5.44 2.37
CA LEU A 95 1.57 6.14 3.57
C LEU A 95 0.80 7.43 3.24
N ALA A 96 0.92 7.95 2.02
CA ALA A 96 0.21 9.15 1.59
C ALA A 96 -1.30 8.88 1.57
N GLY A 97 -2.04 9.59 2.43
CA GLY A 97 -3.48 9.40 2.61
C GLY A 97 -3.87 8.35 3.66
N MET A 98 -2.90 7.72 4.34
CA MET A 98 -3.19 6.96 5.55
C MET A 98 -3.15 7.91 6.74
N GLU A 99 -4.31 8.21 7.32
CA GLU A 99 -4.36 8.82 8.64
C GLU A 99 -3.75 7.86 9.67
N PRO A 100 -2.99 8.34 10.66
CA PRO A 100 -2.55 7.52 11.77
C PRO A 100 -3.79 6.98 12.51
N GLN A 101 -4.24 5.78 12.15
CA GLN A 101 -5.30 5.11 12.89
C GLN A 101 -4.78 4.86 14.30
N ALA A 102 -5.39 5.54 15.28
CA ALA A 102 -5.26 5.15 16.67
C ALA A 102 -5.66 3.68 16.77
N SER A 103 -4.87 2.89 17.50
CA SER A 103 -5.15 1.48 17.74
C SER A 103 -6.59 1.32 18.24
N ASN A 104 -7.49 0.86 17.38
CA ASN A 104 -8.85 0.55 17.79
C ASN A 104 -8.81 -0.78 18.56
N GLN A 105 -8.95 -0.70 19.87
CA GLN A 105 -8.90 -1.87 20.75
C GLN A 105 -10.02 -2.87 20.39
N ALA A 106 -11.16 -2.39 19.90
CA ALA A 106 -12.26 -3.23 19.45
C ALA A 106 -11.86 -4.08 18.22
N GLU A 107 -11.29 -3.46 17.18
CA GLU A 107 -10.79 -4.17 15.99
C GLU A 107 -9.69 -5.19 16.34
N THR A 108 -8.83 -4.86 17.31
CA THR A 108 -7.77 -5.78 17.76
C THR A 108 -8.35 -7.00 18.47
N LEU A 109 -9.40 -6.82 19.28
CA LEU A 109 -10.09 -7.92 19.96
C LEU A 109 -10.84 -8.80 18.96
N GLU A 110 -11.57 -8.21 18.03
CA GLU A 110 -12.25 -8.93 16.95
C GLU A 110 -11.26 -9.75 16.10
N ALA A 111 -10.13 -9.15 15.73
CA ALA A 111 -9.08 -9.85 15.00
C ALA A 111 -8.50 -11.04 15.79
N LEU A 112 -8.35 -10.90 17.12
CA LEU A 112 -7.90 -11.99 18.00
C LEU A 112 -8.91 -13.15 18.06
N GLU A 113 -10.21 -12.84 18.14
CA GLU A 113 -11.29 -13.83 18.16
C GLU A 113 -11.38 -14.62 16.86
N ARG A 114 -11.08 -13.99 15.71
CA ARG A 114 -11.10 -14.63 14.39
C ARG A 114 -9.84 -15.40 14.02
N LEU A 115 -8.74 -15.29 14.77
CA LEU A 115 -7.51 -16.06 14.48
C LEU A 115 -7.71 -17.59 14.37
N PRO A 116 -8.54 -18.25 15.20
CA PRO A 116 -8.88 -19.66 15.07
C PRO A 116 -9.51 -20.04 13.74
N GLU A 117 -10.34 -19.14 13.19
CA GLU A 117 -11.04 -19.33 11.91
C GLU A 117 -10.11 -19.08 10.73
N LEU A 118 -9.26 -18.05 10.84
CA LEU A 118 -8.33 -17.63 9.79
C LEU A 118 -7.15 -18.59 9.62
N PHE A 119 -6.58 -19.12 10.70
CA PHE A 119 -5.37 -19.93 10.63
C PHE A 119 -5.57 -21.28 11.31
N LYS A 120 -5.66 -22.36 10.52
CA LYS A 120 -5.74 -23.72 11.08
C LYS A 120 -4.51 -24.14 11.90
N ASN A 121 -3.35 -23.53 11.62
CA ASN A 121 -2.09 -23.85 12.30
C ASN A 121 -1.95 -23.11 13.65
N ALA A 122 -1.92 -23.87 14.75
CA ALA A 122 -1.73 -23.35 16.12
C ALA A 122 -0.49 -22.44 16.27
N ASN A 123 0.66 -22.81 15.72
CA ASN A 123 1.90 -22.01 15.81
C ASN A 123 1.81 -20.70 15.03
N THR A 124 0.95 -20.63 14.01
CA THR A 124 0.69 -19.38 13.28
C THR A 124 -0.29 -18.52 14.06
N ARG A 125 -1.36 -19.11 14.62
CA ARG A 125 -2.30 -18.42 15.51
C ARG A 125 -1.60 -17.77 16.70
N THR A 126 -0.80 -18.52 17.45
CA THR A 126 -0.09 -17.99 18.63
C THR A 126 0.88 -16.86 18.24
N TRP A 127 1.52 -16.99 17.07
CA TRP A 127 2.42 -15.96 16.57
C TRP A 127 1.68 -14.68 16.15
N CYS A 128 0.58 -14.80 15.40
CA CYS A 128 -0.27 -13.66 15.04
C CYS A 128 -0.89 -13.00 16.28
N GLY A 129 -1.37 -13.81 17.24
CA GLY A 129 -1.92 -13.31 18.50
C GLY A 129 -0.88 -12.57 19.34
N SER A 130 0.38 -13.03 19.35
CA SER A 130 1.45 -12.28 19.99
C SER A 130 1.67 -10.92 19.31
N ILE A 131 1.63 -10.83 17.98
CA ILE A 131 1.80 -9.56 17.27
C ILE A 131 0.68 -8.59 17.63
N LEU A 132 -0.57 -9.05 17.61
CA LEU A 132 -1.73 -8.22 17.91
C LEU A 132 -1.74 -7.73 19.37
N ARG A 133 -1.22 -8.53 20.31
CA ARG A 133 -1.20 -8.17 21.74
C ARG A 133 -0.02 -7.30 22.16
N VAL A 134 1.18 -7.58 21.68
CA VAL A 134 2.43 -7.00 22.20
C VAL A 134 3.32 -6.37 21.14
N GLY A 135 2.92 -6.45 19.86
CA GLY A 135 3.64 -5.87 18.75
C GLY A 135 4.96 -6.57 18.39
N LYS A 136 5.60 -6.05 17.34
CA LYS A 136 6.77 -6.66 16.69
C LYS A 136 7.93 -6.97 17.64
N ARG A 137 8.35 -6.00 18.46
CA ARG A 137 9.58 -6.12 19.26
C ARG A 137 9.47 -7.25 20.28
N GLN A 138 8.35 -7.32 20.98
CA GLN A 138 8.13 -8.35 21.99
C GLN A 138 7.84 -9.71 21.36
N THR A 139 7.09 -9.78 20.24
CA THR A 139 6.91 -11.05 19.51
C THR A 139 8.24 -11.62 19.03
N MET A 140 9.15 -10.78 18.52
CA MET A 140 10.46 -11.25 18.09
C MET A 140 11.27 -11.88 19.23
N MET A 141 11.19 -11.32 20.44
CA MET A 141 11.80 -11.89 21.64
C MET A 141 11.13 -13.20 22.04
N ASN A 142 9.80 -13.23 22.14
CA ASN A 142 9.03 -14.42 22.56
C ASN A 142 9.25 -15.63 21.64
N PHE A 143 9.54 -15.41 20.36
CA PHE A 143 9.76 -16.47 19.36
C PHE A 143 11.22 -16.61 18.91
N ASN A 144 12.16 -15.91 19.55
CA ASN A 144 13.60 -15.92 19.21
C ASN A 144 13.88 -15.70 17.71
N GLN A 145 13.27 -14.67 17.12
CA GLN A 145 13.36 -14.39 15.68
C GLN A 145 14.28 -13.20 15.38
N THR A 146 15.11 -13.35 14.35
CA THR A 146 15.81 -12.22 13.73
C THR A 146 14.83 -11.33 12.95
N PRO A 147 15.15 -10.04 12.71
CA PRO A 147 14.29 -9.14 11.91
C PRO A 147 13.93 -9.72 10.54
N ARG A 148 14.88 -10.43 9.90
CA ARG A 148 14.68 -11.07 8.61
C ARG A 148 13.66 -12.21 8.70
N GLN A 149 13.79 -13.09 9.69
CA GLN A 149 12.86 -14.21 9.90
C GLN A 149 11.45 -13.71 10.22
N PHE A 150 11.33 -12.69 11.07
CA PHE A 150 10.05 -12.04 11.39
C PHE A 150 9.37 -11.50 10.12
N ASN A 151 10.08 -10.69 9.34
CA ASN A 151 9.51 -10.11 8.11
C ASN A 151 9.14 -11.18 7.08
N CYS A 152 9.96 -12.24 6.94
CA CYS A 152 9.61 -13.36 6.07
C CYS A 152 8.33 -14.07 6.51
N LYS A 153 8.15 -14.31 7.82
CA LYS A 153 6.92 -14.93 8.35
C LYS A 153 5.73 -14.00 8.22
N LEU A 154 5.90 -12.71 8.52
CA LEU A 154 4.86 -11.68 8.35
C LEU A 154 4.35 -11.64 6.91
N ASN A 155 5.26 -11.57 5.94
CA ASN A 155 4.88 -11.55 4.52
C ASN A 155 4.11 -12.82 4.10
N LYS A 156 4.49 -14.00 4.62
CA LYS A 156 3.77 -15.25 4.36
C LYS A 156 2.36 -15.24 4.95
N VAL A 157 2.23 -14.79 6.19
CA VAL A 157 0.96 -14.68 6.91
C VAL A 157 0.04 -13.66 6.23
N CYS A 158 0.53 -12.47 5.92
CA CYS A 158 -0.25 -11.45 5.22
C CYS A 158 -0.67 -11.92 3.83
N ARG A 159 0.20 -12.61 3.09
CA ARG A 159 -0.16 -13.19 1.79
C ARG A 159 -1.25 -14.23 1.94
N TYR A 160 -1.14 -15.13 2.92
CA TYR A 160 -2.15 -16.14 3.20
C TYR A 160 -3.48 -15.48 3.56
N ALA A 161 -3.47 -14.48 4.44
CA ALA A 161 -4.67 -13.73 4.81
C ALA A 161 -5.30 -13.03 3.60
N ARG A 162 -4.52 -12.43 2.70
CA ARG A 162 -5.03 -11.83 1.46
C ARG A 162 -5.59 -12.86 0.46
N GLN A 163 -5.00 -14.05 0.39
CA GLN A 163 -5.46 -15.13 -0.50
C GLN A 163 -6.71 -15.83 0.01
N HIS A 164 -6.87 -15.89 1.34
CA HIS A 164 -8.00 -16.49 2.03
C HIS A 164 -8.95 -15.44 2.61
N GLN A 165 -8.82 -14.18 2.21
CA GLN A 165 -9.94 -13.27 2.26
C GLN A 165 -11.02 -13.94 1.44
N GLN A 166 -12.16 -14.24 2.07
CA GLN A 166 -13.42 -14.36 1.33
C GLN A 166 -13.39 -13.22 0.30
N PRO A 167 -13.65 -13.46 -1.00
CA PRO A 167 -13.81 -12.35 -1.92
C PRO A 167 -14.77 -11.42 -1.20
N LYS A 168 -14.33 -10.19 -0.89
CA LYS A 168 -15.24 -9.16 -0.42
C LYS A 168 -16.39 -9.26 -1.40
N GLN A 169 -17.58 -9.67 -0.94
CA GLN A 169 -18.74 -9.77 -1.82
C GLN A 169 -18.73 -8.51 -2.64
N SER A 170 -18.59 -8.67 -3.95
CA SER A 170 -18.06 -7.65 -4.85
C SER A 170 -18.91 -6.39 -4.77
N ASN A 171 -18.63 -5.46 -3.86
CA ASN A 171 -19.32 -4.18 -3.70
C ASN A 171 -20.82 -4.25 -4.08
N SER A 172 -21.53 -5.30 -3.62
CA SER A 172 -22.92 -5.55 -4.04
C SER A 172 -23.78 -4.34 -3.71
N HIS A 173 -23.45 -3.69 -2.59
CA HIS A 173 -24.16 -2.54 -2.08
C HIS A 173 -23.58 -1.20 -2.52
N ALA A 174 -22.39 -1.11 -3.14
CA ALA A 174 -21.86 0.22 -3.52
C ALA A 174 -22.65 0.84 -4.68
N LYS A 175 -23.08 0.02 -5.63
CA LYS A 175 -24.00 0.46 -6.70
C LYS A 175 -25.39 0.76 -6.14
N GLU A 176 -25.87 -0.08 -5.22
CA GLU A 176 -27.18 0.10 -4.57
C GLU A 176 -27.23 1.38 -3.72
N LEU A 177 -26.18 1.64 -2.93
CA LEU A 177 -26.00 2.86 -2.14
C LEU A 177 -25.89 4.11 -3.01
N HIS A 178 -25.21 4.02 -4.16
CA HIS A 178 -25.16 5.13 -5.11
C HIS A 178 -26.55 5.47 -5.66
N ILE A 179 -27.34 4.45 -6.05
CA ILE A 179 -28.69 4.65 -6.56
C ILE A 179 -29.62 5.19 -5.46
N LEU A 180 -29.48 4.71 -4.22
CA LEU A 180 -30.25 5.23 -3.08
C LEU A 180 -29.84 6.65 -2.68
N SER A 181 -28.56 7.01 -2.81
CA SER A 181 -28.10 8.40 -2.62
C SER A 181 -28.72 9.33 -3.66
N GLU A 182 -28.73 8.93 -4.93
CA GLU A 182 -29.39 9.70 -5.99
C GLU A 182 -30.89 9.85 -5.74
N TRP A 183 -31.54 8.81 -5.22
CA TRP A 183 -32.95 8.86 -4.80
C TRP A 183 -33.16 9.85 -3.64
N ASN A 184 -32.29 9.84 -2.65
CA ASN A 184 -32.38 10.76 -1.50
C ASN A 184 -32.15 12.21 -1.90
N ASP A 185 -31.17 12.46 -2.76
CA ASP A 185 -30.93 13.79 -3.31
C ASP A 185 -32.16 14.29 -4.09
N LEU A 186 -32.74 13.41 -4.91
CA LEU A 186 -34.00 13.69 -5.61
C LEU A 186 -35.15 14.00 -4.63
N MET A 187 -35.32 13.22 -3.57
CA MET A 187 -36.41 13.42 -2.61
C MET A 187 -36.18 14.60 -1.65
N ALA A 188 -34.93 15.06 -1.50
CA ALA A 188 -34.58 16.22 -0.67
C ALA A 188 -34.89 17.55 -1.36
N HIS A 189 -35.03 17.56 -2.69
CA HIS A 189 -35.45 18.75 -3.43
C HIS A 189 -36.96 19.03 -3.22
N GLN A 190 -37.28 20.22 -2.73
CA GLN A 190 -38.67 20.61 -2.43
C GLN A 190 -39.57 20.74 -3.67
N ASP A 191 -38.97 20.86 -4.86
CA ASP A 191 -39.67 21.04 -6.14
C ASP A 191 -39.71 19.75 -6.99
N THR A 192 -39.40 18.59 -6.42
CA THR A 192 -39.38 17.32 -7.15
C THR A 192 -40.74 16.97 -7.73
N SER A 193 -40.80 16.87 -9.06
CA SER A 193 -42.02 16.56 -9.79
C SER A 193 -42.15 15.06 -10.08
N ASP A 194 -43.37 14.61 -10.37
CA ASP A 194 -43.62 13.23 -10.82
C ASP A 194 -42.79 12.87 -12.07
N ASN A 195 -42.44 13.85 -12.91
CA ASN A 195 -41.61 13.65 -14.10
C ASN A 195 -40.15 13.36 -13.74
N ASP A 196 -39.64 13.99 -12.68
CA ASP A 196 -38.27 13.76 -12.20
C ASP A 196 -38.15 12.36 -11.59
N ILE A 197 -39.19 11.91 -10.87
CA ILE A 197 -39.29 10.54 -10.35
C ILE A 197 -39.39 9.53 -11.50
N GLN A 198 -40.18 9.83 -12.54
CA GLN A 198 -40.26 8.99 -13.73
C GLN A 198 -38.92 8.91 -14.48
N ALA A 199 -38.16 10.01 -14.56
CA ALA A 199 -36.83 10.02 -15.16
C ALA A 199 -35.83 9.15 -14.37
N PHE A 200 -35.91 9.17 -13.04
CA PHE A 200 -35.14 8.29 -12.18
C PHE A 200 -35.50 6.81 -12.40
N ILE A 201 -36.81 6.48 -12.43
CA ILE A 201 -37.30 5.12 -12.69
C ILE A 201 -36.81 4.60 -14.05
N ASN A 202 -36.83 5.43 -15.09
CA ASN A 202 -36.35 5.05 -16.41
C ASN A 202 -34.82 4.83 -16.44
N SER A 203 -34.07 5.59 -15.66
CA SER A 203 -32.61 5.50 -15.58
C SER A 203 -32.13 4.27 -14.80
N HIS A 204 -32.96 3.78 -13.85
CA HIS A 204 -32.65 2.65 -12.96
C HIS A 204 -33.70 1.53 -13.04
N GLN A 205 -34.25 1.30 -14.23
CA GLN A 205 -35.41 0.43 -14.43
C GLN A 205 -35.23 -0.98 -13.87
N ASP A 206 -34.06 -1.60 -14.07
CA ASP A 206 -33.77 -2.95 -13.57
C ASP A 206 -33.80 -3.01 -12.03
N TYR A 207 -33.23 -2.01 -11.37
CA TYR A 207 -33.21 -1.91 -9.91
C TYR A 207 -34.61 -1.64 -9.34
N ILE A 208 -35.36 -0.71 -9.95
CA ILE A 208 -36.71 -0.40 -9.51
C ILE A 208 -37.64 -1.59 -9.71
N ASN A 209 -37.47 -2.36 -10.80
CA ASN A 209 -38.21 -3.60 -11.03
C ASN A 209 -37.99 -4.62 -9.90
N GLU A 210 -36.77 -4.74 -9.38
CA GLU A 210 -36.48 -5.62 -8.25
C GLU A 210 -37.18 -5.14 -6.96
N ILE A 211 -37.23 -3.83 -6.73
CA ILE A 211 -37.87 -3.23 -5.54
C ILE A 211 -39.39 -3.37 -5.57
N ILE A 212 -40.02 -3.07 -6.72
CA ILE A 212 -41.48 -3.14 -6.85
C ILE A 212 -41.99 -4.56 -7.04
N ASN A 213 -41.11 -5.56 -7.18
CA ASN A 213 -41.44 -6.98 -7.15
C ASN A 213 -41.81 -7.45 -5.73
N SER A 214 -42.74 -6.72 -5.12
CA SER A 214 -43.29 -6.91 -3.78
C SER A 214 -44.79 -7.11 -3.90
N PRO A 215 -45.39 -8.01 -3.09
CA PRO A 215 -46.85 -8.21 -3.07
C PRO A 215 -47.62 -6.98 -2.60
N GLN A 216 -46.93 -5.96 -2.09
CA GLN A 216 -47.52 -4.69 -1.68
C GLN A 216 -47.86 -3.78 -2.87
N VAL A 217 -47.23 -3.97 -4.03
CA VAL A 217 -47.47 -3.16 -5.23
C VAL A 217 -48.57 -3.82 -6.06
N ALA A 218 -49.72 -3.15 -6.19
CA ALA A 218 -50.85 -3.71 -6.92
C ALA A 218 -50.65 -3.66 -8.45
N TYR A 219 -50.04 -2.59 -8.96
CA TYR A 219 -49.87 -2.35 -10.40
C TYR A 219 -48.44 -1.92 -10.77
N GLN A 220 -47.50 -2.87 -10.70
CA GLN A 220 -46.07 -2.68 -11.03
C GLN A 220 -45.85 -2.01 -12.40
N GLY A 221 -46.58 -2.48 -13.43
CA GLY A 221 -46.45 -1.93 -14.78
C GLY A 221 -46.85 -0.46 -14.91
N ARG A 222 -47.69 0.05 -14.01
CA ARG A 222 -48.10 1.45 -13.98
C ARG A 222 -47.02 2.33 -13.33
N LEU A 223 -46.36 1.87 -12.28
CA LEU A 223 -45.21 2.56 -11.68
C LEU A 223 -44.04 2.72 -12.67
N ILE A 224 -43.78 1.70 -13.49
CA ILE A 224 -42.68 1.74 -14.45
C ILE A 224 -42.96 2.71 -15.60
N LYS A 225 -44.19 2.71 -16.13
CA LYS A 225 -44.52 3.40 -17.39
C LYS A 225 -45.14 4.79 -17.20
N ASP A 226 -45.84 5.01 -16.10
CA ASP A 226 -46.62 6.23 -15.86
C ASP A 226 -46.80 6.46 -14.35
N PHE A 227 -45.70 6.86 -13.70
CA PHE A 227 -45.62 7.12 -12.28
C PHE A 227 -46.69 8.13 -11.86
N ALA A 228 -46.89 9.22 -12.64
CA ALA A 228 -47.86 10.27 -12.35
C ALA A 228 -49.28 9.73 -12.07
N HIS A 229 -49.69 8.66 -12.75
CA HIS A 229 -51.01 8.04 -12.61
C HIS A 229 -51.03 6.75 -11.76
N ALA A 230 -49.91 6.41 -11.10
CA ALA A 230 -49.78 5.18 -10.29
C ALA A 230 -50.58 5.19 -8.97
N GLY A 231 -51.22 6.31 -8.61
CA GLY A 231 -52.14 6.38 -7.47
C GLY A 231 -51.48 6.00 -6.14
N LYS A 232 -52.06 5.04 -5.40
CA LYS A 232 -51.55 4.61 -4.08
C LYS A 232 -50.19 3.91 -4.16
N ASP A 233 -49.87 3.28 -5.28
CA ASP A 233 -48.61 2.56 -5.47
C ASP A 233 -47.39 3.52 -5.46
N LYS A 234 -47.60 4.83 -5.70
CA LYS A 234 -46.55 5.86 -5.53
C LYS A 234 -45.95 5.87 -4.13
N TYR A 235 -46.83 5.88 -3.12
CA TYR A 235 -46.43 5.90 -1.72
C TYR A 235 -45.82 4.57 -1.28
N ILE A 236 -46.24 3.48 -1.91
CA ILE A 236 -45.70 2.14 -1.66
C ILE A 236 -44.26 2.03 -2.19
N LEU A 237 -43.99 2.55 -3.39
CA LEU A 237 -42.62 2.66 -3.91
C LEU A 237 -41.73 3.47 -2.95
N LEU A 238 -42.20 4.64 -2.49
CA LEU A 238 -41.44 5.47 -1.55
C LEU A 238 -41.11 4.71 -0.25
N ASN A 239 -42.11 4.04 0.33
CA ASN A 239 -41.92 3.24 1.54
C ASN A 239 -40.95 2.06 1.31
N LEU A 240 -40.99 1.41 0.15
CA LEU A 240 -40.08 0.31 -0.20
C LEU A 240 -38.64 0.81 -0.38
N MET A 241 -38.45 1.99 -1.00
CA MET A 241 -37.13 2.63 -1.13
C MET A 241 -36.55 2.98 0.24
N THR A 242 -37.34 3.62 1.12
CA THR A 242 -36.90 3.95 2.49
C THR A 242 -36.65 2.69 3.33
N ALA A 243 -37.47 1.65 3.19
CA ALA A 243 -37.24 0.39 3.89
C ALA A 243 -35.94 -0.30 3.42
N ARG A 244 -35.60 -0.17 2.13
CA ARG A 244 -34.37 -0.72 1.56
C ARG A 244 -33.13 0.01 2.04
N GLU A 245 -33.22 1.33 2.15
CA GLU A 245 -32.19 2.18 2.75
C GLU A 245 -31.94 1.79 4.22
N GLN A 246 -33.00 1.69 5.03
CA GLN A 246 -32.87 1.30 6.44
C GLN A 246 -32.28 -0.10 6.62
N GLU A 247 -32.60 -1.04 5.72
CA GLU A 247 -32.04 -2.39 5.73
C GLU A 247 -30.54 -2.37 5.40
N LEU A 248 -30.11 -1.53 4.46
CA LEU A 248 -28.70 -1.37 4.13
C LEU A 248 -27.93 -0.70 5.26
N ASP A 249 -28.46 0.36 5.86
CA ASP A 249 -27.86 1.04 7.00
C ASP A 249 -27.67 0.09 8.19
N ARG A 250 -28.63 -0.80 8.45
CA ARG A 250 -28.51 -1.81 9.50
C ARG A 250 -27.43 -2.84 9.18
N ARG A 251 -27.29 -3.24 7.91
CA ARG A 251 -26.26 -4.18 7.48
C ARG A 251 -24.86 -3.57 7.53
N THR A 252 -24.71 -2.31 7.14
CA THR A 252 -23.42 -1.60 7.17
C THR A 252 -22.99 -1.17 8.57
N ASN A 253 -23.92 -0.97 9.51
CA ASN A 253 -23.61 -0.67 10.92
C ASN A 253 -23.39 -1.94 11.78
N HIS A 254 -23.62 -3.13 11.22
CA HIS A 254 -23.40 -4.43 11.87
C HIS A 254 -22.30 -5.27 11.21
N GLU A 255 -21.59 -4.71 10.22
CA GLU A 255 -20.30 -5.21 9.69
C GLU A 255 -19.12 -4.43 10.29
#